data_AF-A0A966IR05-F1
#
_entry.id   AF-A0A966IR05-F1
#
_cell.length_a   1.000
_cell.length_b   1.000
_cell.length_c   1.000
_cell.angle_alpha   90.00
_cell.angle_beta   90.00
_cell.angle_gamma   90.00
#
_symmetry.space_group_name_H-M   'P 1'
#
loop_
_entity.id
_entity.type
_entity.pdbx_description
1 polymer ?
#
loop_
_entity_poly.entity_id
_entity_poly.type
_entity_poly.pdbx_seq_one_letter_code
_entity_poly.pdbx_strand_id
1 'polypeptide(L)' 'MPDTGQPPIFWSFRRCPYAMRARLAIAASGQVVQLREILLRDKPDAFLLA' A
#
# COMPACT_ATOMS: atom_id res chain seq x y z
N MET A 1 6.52 -2.08 22.85
CA MET A 1 5.20 -1.95 22.17
C MET A 1 5.42 -0.97 21.04
N PRO A 2 5.44 -1.36 19.75
CA PRO A 2 5.60 -0.37 18.71
C PRO A 2 4.22 0.25 18.42
N ASP A 3 3.85 1.21 19.25
CA ASP A 3 2.94 2.28 18.84
C ASP A 3 3.75 3.27 18.01
N THR A 4 3.94 2.95 16.73
CA THR A 4 4.27 3.94 15.71
C THR A 4 2.94 4.38 15.13
N GLY A 5 2.41 5.53 15.55
CA GLY A 5 1.08 6.06 15.20
C GLY A 5 0.84 6.38 13.71
N GLN A 6 1.56 5.75 12.78
CA GLN A 6 1.36 5.84 11.35
C GLN A 6 0.79 4.50 10.84
N PRO A 7 -0.43 4.47 10.27
CA PRO A 7 -0.96 3.26 9.67
C PRO A 7 -0.05 2.80 8.51
N PRO A 8 0.13 1.48 8.33
CA PRO A 8 1.03 0.94 7.29
C PRO A 8 0.63 1.45 5.91
N ILE A 9 1.63 1.74 5.08
CA ILE A 9 1.43 2.29 3.74
C ILE A 9 1.24 1.13 2.76
N PHE A 10 0.07 1.09 2.12
CA PHE A 10 -0.23 0.15 1.06
C PHE A 10 -0.10 0.84 -0.30
N TRP A 11 0.93 0.46 -1.05
CA TRP A 11 1.19 0.95 -2.39
C TRP A 11 0.28 0.24 -3.41
N SER A 12 -0.53 0.99 -4.14
CA SER A 12 -1.47 0.47 -5.13
C SER A 12 -1.20 1.06 -6.51
N PHE A 13 -0.98 0.20 -7.50
CA PHE A 13 -0.87 0.59 -8.91
C PHE A 13 -2.24 0.50 -9.60
N ARG A 14 -2.64 1.57 -10.31
CA ARG A 14 -3.88 1.57 -11.10
C ARG A 14 -3.82 0.48 -12.16
N ARG A 15 -4.89 -0.32 -12.28
CA ARG A 15 -5.01 -1.47 -13.22
C ARG A 15 -4.09 -2.66 -12.92
N CYS A 16 -3.45 -2.75 -11.74
CA CYS A 16 -2.74 -3.96 -11.35
C CYS A 16 -3.70 -5.01 -10.75
N PRO A 17 -3.80 -6.24 -11.31
CA PRO A 17 -4.66 -7.29 -10.77
C PRO A 17 -4.26 -7.74 -9.36
N TYR A 18 -2.98 -7.64 -9.00
CA TYR A 18 -2.51 -7.92 -7.64
C TYR A 18 -2.93 -6.82 -6.65
N ALA A 19 -2.79 -5.54 -7.02
CA ALA A 19 -3.20 -4.42 -6.16
C ALA A 19 -4.73 -4.39 -5.94
N MET A 20 -5.51 -4.82 -6.94
CA MET A 20 -6.96 -4.99 -6.79
C MET A 20 -7.30 -6.07 -5.75
N ARG A 21 -6.65 -7.25 -5.81
CA ARG A 21 -6.86 -8.31 -4.82
C ARG A 21 -6.40 -7.92 -3.42
N ALA A 22 -5.26 -7.24 -3.30
CA ALA A 22 -4.75 -6.78 -2.01
C ALA A 22 -5.69 -5.73 -1.35
N ARG A 23 -6.32 -4.84 -2.13
CA ARG A 23 -7.37 -3.93 -1.60
C ARG A 23 -8.54 -4.70 -0.99
N LEU A 24 -8.99 -5.77 -1.65
CA LEU A 24 -10.06 -6.62 -1.13
C LEU A 24 -9.64 -7.35 0.15
N ALA A 25 -8.42 -7.90 0.18
CA ALA A 25 -7.90 -8.59 1.36
C ALA A 25 -7.76 -7.64 2.57
N ILE A 26 -7.28 -6.41 2.36
CA ILE A 26 -7.16 -5.39 3.40
C ILE A 26 -8.55 -5.00 3.93
N ALA A 27 -9.50 -4.74 3.03
CA ALA A 27 -10.88 -4.44 3.40
C ALA A 27 -11.53 -5.59 4.19
N ALA A 28 -11.29 -6.84 3.79
CA ALA A 28 -11.77 -8.02 4.50
C ALA A 28 -11.12 -8.20 5.89
N SER A 29 -9.85 -7.81 6.04
CA SER A 29 -9.12 -7.89 7.32
C SER A 29 -9.46 -6.77 8.32
N GLY A 30 -10.17 -5.73 7.88
CA GLY A 30 -10.51 -4.58 8.73
C GLY A 30 -9.31 -3.72 9.15
N GLN A 31 -8.15 -3.90 8.53
CA GLN A 31 -6.94 -3.14 8.87
C GLN A 31 -6.97 -1.72 8.31
N VAL A 32 -6.57 -0.76 9.14
CA VAL A 32 -6.43 0.65 8.75
C VAL A 32 -5.06 0.82 8.09
N VAL A 33 -5.05 1.09 6.78
CA VAL A 33 -3.84 1.31 6.00
C VAL A 33 -3.93 2.61 5.24
N GLN A 34 -2.78 3.22 4.91
CA GLN A 34 -2.72 4.37 4.02
C GLN A 34 -2.54 3.91 2.58
N LEU A 35 -3.53 4.13 1.72
CA LEU A 35 -3.42 3.84 0.29
C LEU A 35 -2.57 4.91 -0.40
N ARG A 36 -1.46 4.52 -1.01
CA ARG A 36 -0.66 5.41 -1.86
C ARG A 36 -0.59 4.89 -3.29
N GLU A 37 -0.91 5.76 -4.24
CA GLU A 37 -0.77 5.41 -5.65
C GLU A 37 0.70 5.48 -6.08
N ILE A 38 1.17 4.45 -6.77
CA ILE A 38 2.52 4.40 -7.34
C ILE A 38 2.43 4.26 -8.87
N LEU A 39 3.39 4.82 -9.59
CA LEU A 39 3.58 4.59 -11.02
C LEU A 39 4.85 3.76 -11.19
N LEU A 40 4.74 2.54 -11.74
CA LEU A 40 5.90 1.65 -11.96
C LEU A 40 6.97 2.24 -12.89
N ARG A 41 6.60 3.21 -13.73
CA ARG A 41 7.52 3.92 -14.64
C ARG A 41 8.43 4.92 -13.92
N ASP A 42 7.94 5.48 -12.82
CA ASP A 42 8.59 6.48 -11.98
C ASP A 42 8.61 5.89 -10.58
N LYS A 43 9.48 4.90 -10.35
CA LYS A 43 9.65 4.30 -9.03
C LYS A 43 10.12 5.41 -8.08
N PRO A 44 9.29 5.90 -7.15
CA PRO A 44 9.75 6.88 -6.18
C PRO A 44 10.78 6.23 -5.26
N ASP A 45 11.83 6.96 -4.89
CA ASP A 45 12.92 6.45 -4.03
C ASP A 45 12.39 5.87 -2.70
N ALA A 46 11.26 6.38 -2.21
CA ALA A 46 10.56 5.86 -1.04
C ALA A 46 10.03 4.41 -1.19
N PHE A 47 9.88 3.88 -2.41
CA PHE A 47 9.53 2.48 -2.65
C PHE A 47 10.78 1.57 -2.67
N LEU A 48 11.97 2.11 -2.94
CA LEU A 48 13.23 1.37 -2.98
C LEU A 48 13.96 1.33 -1.63
N LEU A 49 13.59 2.22 -0.70
CA LEU A 49 14.19 2.35 0.63
C LEU A 49 13.47 1.54 1.75
N ALA A 50 12.42 0.79 1.41
CA ALA A 50 11.62 -0.02 2.35
C ALA A 50 12.00 -1.51 2.27
#